data_AF-A0AAD6VUN7-F1
#
_entry.id   AF-A0AAD6VUN7-F1
#
_cell.length_a   1.000
_cell.length_b   1.000
_cell.length_c   1.000
_cell.angle_alpha   90.00
_cell.angle_beta   90.00
_cell.angle_gamma   90.00
#
_symmetry.space_group_name_H-M   'P 1'
#
loop_
_entity.id
_entity.type
_entity.pdbx_description
1 polymer ?
#
loop_
_entity_poly.entity_id
_entity_poly.type
_entity_poly.pdbx_seq_one_letter_code
_entity_poly.pdbx_strand_id
1 'polypeptide(L)'
;MTQLVVVFCNYRSVSQEDFPGMSIVIPAPQVSKTHARITCKDGAFYLIDLRSEHGTFITDIEGRRYRAPPNFPTRFHPSDMIEFGSDKKVIFRVKVMRSPPKISEKDEGQVLQSV
;
A
#
# COMPACT_ATOMS: atom_id res chain seq x y z
N MET A 1 -1.07 -1.73 15.26
CA MET A 1 -1.08 -3.07 14.65
C MET A 1 -0.48 -2.91 13.26
N THR A 2 0.53 -3.68 12.89
CA THR A 2 1.12 -3.61 11.54
C THR A 2 0.19 -4.35 10.58
N GLN A 3 -0.24 -3.70 9.50
CA GLN A 3 -1.11 -4.31 8.49
C GLN A 3 -0.27 -4.74 7.28
N LEU A 4 -0.56 -5.89 6.70
CA LEU A 4 0.19 -6.37 5.54
C LEU A 4 -0.43 -5.81 4.26
N VAL A 5 0.33 -5.02 3.49
CA VAL A 5 -0.08 -4.62 2.14
C VAL A 5 0.58 -5.57 1.15
N VAL A 6 -0.26 -6.30 0.41
CA VAL A 6 0.19 -7.21 -0.62
C VAL A 6 0.24 -6.46 -1.93
N VAL A 7 1.42 -6.42 -2.56
CA VAL A 7 1.61 -5.79 -3.87
C VAL A 7 1.99 -6.87 -4.86
N PHE A 8 1.25 -6.92 -5.97
CA PHE A 8 1.56 -7.81 -7.08
C PHE A 8 2.65 -7.19 -7.93
N CYS A 9 3.74 -7.92 -8.09
CA CYS A 9 4.74 -7.58 -9.09
C CYS A 9 5.04 -8.82 -9.91
N ASN A 10 4.62 -8.80 -11.17
CA ASN A 10 4.96 -9.83 -12.13
C ASN A 10 6.40 -9.60 -12.59
N TYR A 11 7.30 -10.51 -12.21
CA TYR A 11 8.70 -10.50 -12.65
C TYR A 11 8.88 -11.14 -14.04
N ARG A 12 7.82 -11.71 -14.63
CA ARG A 12 7.85 -12.32 -15.97
C ARG A 12 7.40 -11.29 -17.00
N SER A 13 8.22 -11.12 -18.02
CA SER A 13 8.08 -10.25 -19.19
C SER A 13 6.86 -10.59 -20.05
N VAL A 14 5.67 -10.53 -19.48
CA VAL A 14 4.43 -10.51 -20.24
C VAL A 14 4.05 -9.05 -20.36
N SER A 15 4.15 -8.56 -21.58
CA SER A 15 3.58 -7.30 -22.00
C SER A 15 2.15 -7.19 -21.47
N GLN A 16 1.92 -6.09 -20.76
CA GLN A 16 0.69 -5.32 -20.84
C GLN A 16 -0.44 -5.63 -19.84
N GLU A 17 -1.23 -4.57 -19.67
CA GLU A 17 -2.44 -4.38 -18.89
C GLU A 17 -2.18 -4.09 -17.40
N ASP A 18 -2.37 -2.81 -17.06
CA ASP A 18 -2.47 -2.30 -15.70
C ASP A 18 -3.21 -3.30 -14.83
N PHE A 19 -2.51 -3.86 -13.84
CA PHE A 19 -3.16 -4.60 -12.76
C PHE A 19 -4.35 -3.74 -12.31
N PRO A 20 -5.59 -4.28 -12.28
CA PRO A 20 -6.75 -3.49 -11.88
C PRO A 20 -6.39 -2.84 -10.55
N GLY A 21 -6.38 -1.51 -10.53
CA GLY A 21 -5.80 -0.72 -9.46
C GLY A 21 -6.45 -1.11 -8.14
N MET A 22 -5.81 -2.02 -7.40
CA MET A 22 -6.33 -2.53 -6.15
C MET A 22 -6.22 -1.38 -5.15
N SER A 23 -7.37 -0.88 -4.70
CA SER A 23 -7.44 0.07 -3.61
C SER A 23 -7.55 -0.69 -2.30
N ILE A 24 -6.77 -0.25 -1.31
CA ILE A 24 -6.84 -0.77 0.05
C ILE A 24 -7.35 0.38 0.91
N VAL A 25 -8.50 0.18 1.55
CA VAL A 25 -9.05 1.15 2.51
C VAL A 25 -8.43 0.90 3.87
N ILE A 26 -7.80 1.93 4.42
CA ILE A 26 -7.20 1.89 5.75
C ILE A 26 -8.01 2.84 6.63
N PRO A 27 -8.83 2.32 7.56
CA PRO A 27 -9.66 3.15 8.42
C PRO A 27 -8.83 3.74 9.56
N ALA A 28 -8.09 4.81 9.27
CA ALA A 28 -7.29 5.53 10.25
C ALA A 28 -7.42 7.04 10.07
N PRO A 29 -7.55 7.83 11.15
CA PRO A 29 -7.78 9.28 11.06
C PRO A 29 -6.72 10.04 10.28
N GLN A 30 -5.47 9.57 10.35
CA GLN A 30 -4.34 10.21 9.67
C GLN A 30 -4.12 9.74 8.23
N VAL A 31 -4.94 8.81 7.75
CA VAL A 31 -4.86 8.30 6.39
C VAL A 31 -5.91 9.00 5.53
N SER A 32 -5.45 9.93 4.69
CA SER A 32 -6.28 10.55 3.67
C SER A 32 -7.00 9.53 2.78
N LYS A 33 -8.21 9.86 2.31
CA LYS A 33 -9.04 8.99 1.43
C LYS A 33 -8.27 8.49 0.20
N THR A 34 -7.45 9.35 -0.38
CA THR A 34 -6.53 9.04 -1.48
C THR A 34 -5.11 9.34 -1.02
N HIS A 35 -4.51 8.44 -0.24
CA HIS A 35 -3.25 8.73 0.48
C HIS A 35 -2.00 8.57 -0.38
N ALA A 36 -1.83 7.40 -0.99
CA ALA A 36 -0.64 7.05 -1.74
C ALA A 36 -0.97 6.00 -2.80
N ARG A 37 -0.09 5.90 -3.79
CA ARG A 37 -0.10 4.86 -4.82
C ARG A 37 1.21 4.09 -4.77
N ILE A 38 1.12 2.78 -4.82
CA ILE A 38 2.27 1.90 -5.01
C ILE A 38 2.24 1.37 -6.44
N THR A 39 3.37 1.39 -7.12
CA THR A 39 3.55 0.85 -8.47
C THR A 39 4.76 -0.07 -8.49
N CYS A 40 4.72 -1.11 -9.33
CA CYS A 40 5.91 -1.90 -9.65
C CYS A 40 6.28 -1.62 -11.10
N LYS A 41 7.52 -1.21 -11.35
CA LYS A 41 8.05 -0.96 -12.69
C LYS A 41 9.46 -1.53 -12.76
N ASP A 42 9.75 -2.28 -13.83
CA ASP A 42 11.08 -2.87 -14.08
C ASP A 42 11.63 -3.69 -12.89
N GLY A 43 10.75 -4.39 -12.17
CA GLY A 43 11.11 -5.18 -11.00
C GLY A 43 11.42 -4.36 -9.73
N ALA A 44 11.22 -3.05 -9.75
CA ALA A 44 11.37 -2.16 -8.60
C ALA A 44 10.03 -1.60 -8.13
N PHE A 45 9.90 -1.38 -6.82
CA PHE A 45 8.73 -0.77 -6.22
C PHE A 45 8.91 0.73 -6.04
N TYR A 46 7.85 1.45 -6.36
CA TYR A 46 7.77 2.90 -6.21
C TYR A 46 6.51 3.26 -5.43
N LEU A 47 6.68 4.11 -4.43
CA LEU A 47 5.60 4.73 -3.68
C LEU A 47 5.50 6.20 -4.08
N ILE A 48 4.28 6.65 -4.35
CA ILE A 48 3.97 8.06 -4.58
C ILE A 48 2.96 8.48 -3.51
N ASP A 49 3.37 9.38 -2.63
CA ASP A 49 2.45 10.06 -1.71
C ASP A 49 1.60 11.07 -2.51
N LEU A 50 0.28 10.97 -2.43
CA LEU A 50 -0.65 11.78 -3.23
C LEU A 50 -1.05 13.07 -2.49
N ARG A 51 -0.05 13.74 -1.91
CA ARG A 51 -0.22 14.91 -1.03
C ARG A 51 -1.10 14.60 0.18
N SER A 52 -0.79 13.50 0.85
CA SER A 52 -1.49 13.18 2.08
C SER A 52 -1.26 14.26 3.14
N GLU A 53 -2.26 14.48 4.00
CA GLU A 53 -2.21 15.53 5.02
C GLU A 53 -1.09 15.30 6.03
N HIS A 54 -0.90 14.04 6.44
CA HIS A 54 0.08 13.66 7.46
C HIS A 54 1.38 13.05 6.89
N GLY A 55 1.45 12.86 5.58
CA GLY A 55 2.61 12.33 4.87
C GLY A 55 2.76 10.81 4.94
N THR A 56 3.58 10.29 4.04
CA THR A 56 4.07 8.91 4.03
C THR A 56 5.53 8.85 4.49
N PHE A 57 5.87 7.86 5.30
CA PHE A 57 7.23 7.62 5.78
C PHE A 57 7.69 6.22 5.42
N ILE A 58 8.99 6.06 5.19
CA ILE A 58 9.62 4.78 4.89
C ILE A 58 10.74 4.58 5.90
N THR A 59 10.75 3.39 6.50
CA THR A 59 11.80 2.94 7.41
C THR A 59 12.50 1.75 6.78
N ASP A 60 13.80 1.89 6.54
CA ASP A 60 14.61 0.80 5.99
C ASP A 60 14.95 -0.27 7.05
N ILE A 61 15.61 -1.34 6.61
CA ILE A 61 16.04 -2.43 7.49
C ILE A 61 17.10 -2.00 8.52
N GLU A 62 17.78 -0.88 8.30
CA GLU A 62 18.74 -0.29 9.24
C GLU A 62 18.04 0.61 10.29
N GLY A 63 16.72 0.76 10.17
CA GLY A 63 15.89 1.58 11.07
C GLY A 63 15.90 3.06 10.72
N ARG A 64 16.46 3.47 9.57
CA ARG A 64 16.45 4.87 9.13
C ARG A 64 15.08 5.21 8.57
N ARG A 65 14.43 6.17 9.21
CA ARG A 65 13.12 6.68 8.83
C ARG A 65 13.24 7.98 8.05
N TYR A 66 12.62 8.06 6.88
CA TYR A 66 12.56 9.26 6.06
C TYR A 66 11.15 9.48 5.49
N ARG A 67 10.83 10.73 5.16
CA ARG A 67 9.53 11.11 4.58
C ARG A 67 9.61 11.00 3.06
N ALA A 68 8.66 10.30 2.45
CA ALA A 68 8.52 10.28 1.00
C ALA A 68 8.07 11.67 0.51
N PRO A 69 8.73 12.26 -0.51
CA PRO A 69 8.27 13.54 -1.03
C PRO A 69 6.90 13.39 -1.73
N PRO A 70 5.99 14.35 -1.53
CA PRO A 70 4.67 14.31 -2.16
C PRO A 70 4.79 14.41 -3.67
N ASN A 71 3.96 13.64 -4.38
CA ASN A 71 3.91 13.53 -5.85
C ASN A 71 5.23 13.12 -6.51
N PHE A 72 6.15 12.53 -5.76
CA PHE A 72 7.43 12.06 -6.29
C PHE A 72 7.57 10.54 -6.10
N PRO A 73 7.94 9.79 -7.15
CA PRO A 73 8.15 8.36 -7.05
C PRO A 73 9.36 8.04 -6.16
N THR A 74 9.09 7.49 -5.00
CA THR A 74 10.10 7.07 -4.03
C THR A 74 10.32 5.58 -4.15
N ARG A 75 11.53 5.18 -4.52
CA ARG A 75 11.90 3.75 -4.60
C ARG A 75 12.04 3.17 -3.20
N PHE A 76 11.53 1.96 -3.00
CA PHE A 76 11.68 1.24 -1.74
C PHE A 76 11.89 -0.27 -1.97
N HIS A 77 12.43 -0.95 -0.97
CA HIS A 77 12.63 -2.40 -0.96
C HIS A 77 11.46 -3.11 -0.27
N PRO A 78 11.05 -4.32 -0.67
CA PRO A 78 9.99 -5.08 0.02
C PRO A 78 10.22 -5.32 1.52
N SER A 79 11.47 -5.25 1.95
CA SER A 79 11.84 -5.39 3.37
C SER A 79 11.56 -4.12 4.18
N ASP A 80 11.37 -2.98 3.51
CA ASP A 80 11.13 -1.70 4.15
C ASP A 80 9.73 -1.65 4.77
N MET A 81 9.59 -0.81 5.79
CA MET A 81 8.33 -0.55 6.46
C MET A 81 7.80 0.79 5.99
N ILE A 82 6.55 0.80 5.52
CA ILE A 82 5.87 2.00 5.03
C ILE A 82 4.86 2.44 6.07
N GLU A 83 4.88 3.70 6.46
CA GLU A 83 3.94 4.30 7.40
C GLU A 83 3.10 5.35 6.69
N PHE A 84 1.78 5.27 6.83
CA PHE A 84 0.88 6.31 6.33
C PHE A 84 0.37 7.12 7.53
N GLY A 85 0.70 8.41 7.57
CA GLY A 85 0.48 9.25 8.73
C GLY A 85 1.69 9.37 9.67
N SER A 86 1.56 10.21 10.69
CA SER A 86 2.66 10.58 11.60
C SER A 86 2.63 9.86 12.95
N ASP A 87 1.56 9.15 13.29
CA ASP A 87 1.35 8.54 14.62
C ASP A 87 1.96 7.14 14.82
N LYS A 88 2.67 6.59 13.81
CA LYS A 88 3.23 5.21 13.81
C LYS A 88 2.21 4.10 14.12
N LYS A 89 0.91 4.38 14.09
CA LYS A 89 -0.12 3.36 14.35
C LYS A 89 -0.39 2.51 13.12
N VAL A 90 -0.03 3.04 11.96
CA VAL A 90 -0.43 2.58 10.63
C VAL A 90 0.83 2.22 9.85
N ILE A 91 1.39 1.06 10.18
CA ILE A 91 2.64 0.55 9.61
C ILE A 91 2.33 -0.62 8.70
N PHE A 92 2.96 -0.65 7.53
CA PHE A 92 2.81 -1.70 6.54
C PHE A 92 4.13 -2.34 6.16
N ARG A 93 4.07 -3.64 5.91
CA ARG A 93 5.13 -4.36 5.19
C ARG A 93 4.60 -4.77 3.84
N VAL A 94 5.43 -4.58 2.82
CA VAL A 94 5.07 -4.97 1.46
C VAL A 94 5.45 -6.43 1.25
N LYS A 95 4.46 -7.28 0.96
CA LYS A 95 4.72 -8.66 0.54
C LYS A 95 4.51 -8.78 -0.96
N VAL A 96 5.58 -9.19 -1.64
CA VAL A 96 5.56 -9.46 -3.09
C VAL A 96 4.94 -10.82 -3.33
N MET A 97 3.86 -10.87 -4.09
CA MET A 97 3.25 -12.11 -4.55
C MET A 97 3.34 -12.23 -6.08
N ARG A 98 3.66 -13.44 -6.55
CA ARG A 98 3.75 -13.78 -7.97
C ARG A 98 2.38 -14.02 -8.62
N SER A 99 1.31 -14.05 -7.83
CA SER A 99 -0.08 -14.23 -8.25
C SER A 99 -1.03 -13.52 -7.27
N PRO A 100 -2.22 -13.06 -7.72
CA PRO A 100 -3.26 -12.54 -6.81
C PRO A 100 -3.63 -13.60 -5.75
N PRO A 101 -3.77 -13.24 -4.46
CA PRO A 101 -4.45 -14.09 -3.51
C PRO A 101 -5.91 -14.23 -3.96
N LYS A 102 -6.45 -15.44 -3.87
CA LYS A 102 -7.89 -15.63 -3.86
C LYS A 102 -8.41 -14.98 -2.58
N ILE A 103 -8.81 -13.71 -2.65
CA ILE A 103 -9.56 -13.07 -1.59
C ILE A 103 -10.93 -13.75 -1.62
N SER A 104 -11.15 -14.73 -0.74
CA SER A 104 -12.50 -15.23 -0.49
C SER A 104 -13.26 -14.09 0.20
N GLU A 105 -14.15 -13.46 -0.54
CA GLU A 105 -15.15 -12.55 0.00
C GLU A 105 -15.89 -13.30 1.11
N LYS A 106 -15.59 -12.97 2.37
CA LYS A 106 -16.33 -13.48 3.51
C LYS A 106 -17.47 -12.51 3.78
N ASP A 107 -18.57 -12.75 3.09
CA ASP A 107 -19.96 -12.63 3.55
C ASP A 107 -20.27 -11.43 4.48
N GLU A 108 -20.62 -10.29 3.90
CA GLU A 108 -21.41 -9.26 4.59
C GLU A 108 -22.90 -9.60 4.43
N GLY A 109 -23.37 -10.54 5.24
CA GLY A 109 -24.77 -10.87 5.39
C GLY A 109 -25.41 -10.15 6.58
N GLN A 110 -26.45 -9.37 6.28
CA GLN A 110 -27.58 -8.93 7.13
C GLN A 110 -27.48 -7.53 7.79
N VAL A 111 -27.87 -6.51 7.00
CA VAL A 111 -28.68 -5.40 7.51
C VAL A 111 -30.16 -5.78 7.29
N LEU A 112 -30.86 -6.15 8.36
CA LEU A 112 -32.32 -6.19 8.35
C LEU A 112 -32.83 -4.83 8.84
N GLN A 113 -33.32 -4.03 7.90
CA GLN A 113 -34.40 -3.08 8.17
C GLN A 113 -35.46 -3.24 7.10
N SER A 114 -36.65 -3.63 7.51
CA SER A 114 -37.89 -3.38 6.77
C SER A 114 -39.02 -3.26 7.78
N VAL A 115 -39.77 -2.18 7.57
CA VAL A 115 -40.90 -1.59 8.31
C VAL A 115 -42.01 -2.58 8.65
#